data_AF-A0A2G6PPB8-F1
#
_entry.id   AF-A0A2G6PPB8-F1
#
_cell.length_a   1.000
_cell.length_b   1.000
_cell.length_c   1.000
_cell.angle_alpha   90.00
_cell.angle_beta   90.00
_cell.angle_gamma   90.00
#
_symmetry.space_group_name_H-M   'P 1'
#
loop_
_entity.id
_entity.type
_entity.pdbx_description
1 polymer ?
#
loop_
_entity_poly.entity_id
_entity_poly.type
_entity_poly.pdbx_seq_one_letter_code
_entity_poly.pdbx_strand_id
1 'polypeptide(L)'
;MTKKSSVKHQHFFFLYTFLVSFFFIISCAERQKSADETILPSKKDKISVIEHIKEKGELVALTDFNSTDYFVYRGTPMGYQFDLLQVFADYLNVKLTIKINNNMKESFEMLASGDCDLIAKSLTITKERSKHLGFTDPIGQTHQILVQRKPADWIMKSKKDIDSELIRNQIDLAGKKVFVQKNTAYGRRLHHLSDEIGDTIHIIETERYGVEELIGLVATGKIDYTVCDENIALVNAKYYSILDVETAVSFPQNIAWATQKESKKFRAEINKWLNEFKKTKQYRLIYAKYFNNPRSATIVQSEYYSLKGGKISIYDKIIKQEAAKIAWDWRLLASLIYTESRFKPKARSWAGAYGLMQLMPCTFEQYGGDTSSTPAENIAIGVRFIKWLDQQFAKQIPNKSERIKFILAAYNVGFGHIEDAQRLAKKYGKNPTIWNKHTEKYLALKSNPKFYRDEVVKYGYCRGRIPTIYVSEILDRYEHYIKLVKK
;
A
#
# COMPACT_ATOMS: atom_id res chain seq x y z
N MET A 1 -11.45 -36.23 -74.12
CA MET A 1 -11.41 -37.71 -74.10
C MET A 1 -12.66 -38.23 -73.41
N THR A 2 -13.54 -38.84 -74.21
CA THR A 2 -14.50 -39.93 -73.93
C THR A 2 -14.26 -40.73 -72.64
N LYS A 3 -15.21 -41.36 -71.93
CA LYS A 3 -16.69 -41.54 -71.94
C LYS A 3 -16.96 -42.62 -70.85
N LYS A 4 -18.08 -42.58 -70.11
CA LYS A 4 -18.89 -43.74 -69.60
C LYS A 4 -19.91 -43.24 -68.55
N SER A 5 -21.19 -43.11 -68.88
CA SER A 5 -22.30 -44.10 -68.88
C SER A 5 -23.00 -44.22 -67.50
N SER A 6 -24.23 -43.68 -67.34
CA SER A 6 -25.55 -44.38 -67.47
C SER A 6 -26.10 -44.84 -66.11
N VAL A 7 -27.00 -44.13 -65.42
CA VAL A 7 -28.49 -44.04 -65.53
C VAL A 7 -29.29 -45.27 -65.03
N LYS A 8 -30.22 -45.03 -64.07
CA LYS A 8 -31.61 -45.52 -63.90
C LYS A 8 -32.24 -44.76 -62.68
N HIS A 9 -33.31 -43.94 -62.75
CA HIS A 9 -34.77 -44.21 -62.85
C HIS A 9 -35.27 -45.19 -61.75
N GLN A 10 -36.35 -45.00 -60.95
CA GLN A 10 -37.54 -44.14 -61.03
C GLN A 10 -38.44 -44.33 -59.75
N HIS A 11 -39.33 -43.35 -59.48
CA HIS A 11 -40.70 -43.41 -58.87
C HIS A 11 -40.92 -43.80 -57.38
N PHE A 12 -41.95 -43.38 -56.60
CA PHE A 12 -43.05 -42.36 -56.57
C PHE A 12 -44.00 -42.83 -55.42
N PHE A 13 -44.53 -41.99 -54.50
CA PHE A 13 -45.92 -42.01 -53.94
C PHE A 13 -46.18 -41.23 -52.61
N PHE A 14 -47.28 -40.45 -52.60
CA PHE A 14 -48.28 -40.13 -51.54
C PHE A 14 -47.87 -39.41 -50.22
N LEU A 15 -48.71 -38.72 -49.43
CA LEU A 15 -49.95 -37.89 -49.47
C LEU A 15 -50.30 -37.58 -47.97
N TYR A 16 -51.00 -36.47 -47.69
CA TYR A 16 -51.79 -36.13 -46.46
C TYR A 16 -51.17 -35.41 -45.21
N THR A 17 -51.58 -34.13 -45.05
CA THR A 17 -52.19 -33.43 -43.87
C THR A 17 -51.54 -33.29 -42.49
N PHE A 18 -51.56 -32.06 -41.91
CA PHE A 18 -52.40 -31.58 -40.76
C PHE A 18 -51.98 -30.13 -40.33
N LEU A 19 -52.83 -29.10 -40.49
CA LEU A 19 -53.57 -28.30 -39.46
C LEU A 19 -52.72 -27.50 -38.41
N VAL A 20 -52.70 -26.14 -38.44
CA VAL A 20 -53.59 -25.15 -37.72
C VAL A 20 -53.08 -24.87 -36.28
N SER A 21 -52.91 -23.66 -35.71
CA SER A 21 -53.50 -22.29 -35.79
C SER A 21 -52.50 -21.31 -35.10
N PHE A 22 -52.27 -20.05 -35.50
CA PHE A 22 -53.11 -18.84 -35.47
C PHE A 22 -53.76 -18.48 -34.12
N PHE A 23 -53.23 -17.48 -33.41
CA PHE A 23 -53.94 -16.47 -32.59
C PHE A 23 -52.92 -15.34 -32.25
N PHE A 24 -52.97 -14.17 -32.93
CA PHE A 24 -53.64 -12.91 -32.50
C PHE A 24 -52.79 -12.14 -31.44
N ILE A 25 -52.43 -10.83 -31.51
CA ILE A 25 -53.07 -9.60 -32.00
C ILE A 25 -52.00 -8.49 -32.26
N ILE A 26 -52.05 -7.92 -33.46
CA ILE A 26 -51.96 -6.49 -33.89
C ILE A 26 -51.35 -5.46 -32.91
N SER A 27 -50.33 -4.72 -33.39
CA SER A 27 -50.31 -3.26 -33.25
C SER A 27 -49.53 -2.59 -34.40
N CYS A 28 -50.22 -1.66 -35.07
CA CYS A 28 -49.79 -0.81 -36.20
C CYS A 28 -48.48 -0.06 -35.88
N ALA A 29 -47.44 -0.15 -36.70
CA ALA A 29 -47.23 0.55 -37.98
C ALA A 29 -47.11 2.08 -37.85
N GLU A 30 -45.87 2.56 -37.69
CA GLU A 30 -45.49 3.88 -38.21
C GLU A 30 -44.01 3.95 -38.61
N ARG A 31 -43.76 4.86 -39.55
CA ARG A 31 -42.77 4.82 -40.63
C ARG A 31 -41.40 5.33 -40.17
N GLN A 32 -40.35 4.59 -40.55
CA GLN A 32 -38.94 4.98 -40.40
C GLN A 32 -38.63 6.30 -41.13
N LYS A 33 -38.24 7.33 -40.37
CA LYS A 33 -37.36 8.41 -40.80
C LYS A 33 -36.35 8.67 -39.68
N SER A 34 -35.07 8.58 -40.04
CA SER A 34 -33.91 8.86 -39.21
C SER A 34 -34.01 10.23 -38.55
N ALA A 35 -34.05 10.24 -37.22
CA ALA A 35 -33.77 11.40 -36.40
C ALA A 35 -32.57 11.08 -35.51
N ASP A 36 -31.66 12.04 -35.53
CA ASP A 36 -30.48 12.21 -34.69
C ASP A 36 -30.84 12.10 -33.20
N GLU A 37 -30.77 10.89 -32.63
CA GLU A 37 -30.81 10.71 -31.18
C GLU A 37 -29.40 10.88 -30.63
N THR A 38 -29.12 12.12 -30.27
CA THR A 38 -28.10 12.51 -29.31
C THR A 38 -28.23 11.60 -28.09
N ILE A 39 -27.27 10.70 -27.91
CA ILE A 39 -27.12 9.94 -26.67
C ILE A 39 -26.78 10.97 -25.59
N LEU A 40 -27.81 11.44 -24.87
CA LEU A 40 -27.63 12.23 -23.67
C LEU A 40 -26.87 11.37 -22.65
N PRO A 41 -25.71 11.83 -22.12
CA PRO A 41 -24.96 11.07 -21.14
C PRO A 41 -25.83 10.82 -19.91
N SER A 42 -25.83 9.58 -19.45
CA SER A 42 -26.57 9.17 -18.27
C SER A 42 -26.15 10.03 -17.06
N LYS A 43 -27.09 10.27 -16.14
CA LYS A 43 -26.94 11.09 -14.93
C LYS A 43 -25.80 10.64 -13.98
N LYS A 44 -25.09 9.55 -14.27
CA LYS A 44 -23.90 9.07 -13.54
C LYS A 44 -22.61 9.86 -13.84
N ASP A 45 -22.56 10.64 -14.92
CA ASP A 45 -21.32 11.34 -15.36
C ASP A 45 -21.12 12.75 -14.78
N LYS A 46 -21.85 13.16 -13.73
CA LYS A 46 -21.83 14.55 -13.23
C LYS A 46 -21.07 14.79 -11.92
N ILE A 47 -20.65 13.75 -11.20
CA ILE A 47 -19.89 13.93 -9.95
C ILE A 47 -18.39 13.87 -10.27
N SER A 48 -17.66 14.92 -9.94
CA SER A 48 -16.21 14.94 -10.15
C SER A 48 -15.51 13.98 -9.19
N VAL A 49 -14.37 13.41 -9.60
CA VAL A 49 -13.60 12.45 -8.78
C VAL A 49 -13.32 12.97 -7.37
N ILE A 50 -13.04 14.27 -7.21
CA ILE A 50 -12.81 14.88 -5.89
C ILE A 50 -14.07 14.91 -5.01
N GLU A 51 -15.25 15.15 -5.58
CA GLU A 51 -16.51 15.09 -4.85
C GLU A 51 -16.78 13.64 -4.42
N HIS A 52 -16.53 12.67 -5.31
CA HIS A 52 -16.66 11.25 -4.97
C HIS A 52 -15.74 10.81 -3.82
N ILE A 53 -14.46 11.22 -3.84
CA ILE A 53 -13.49 10.94 -2.77
C ILE A 53 -13.99 11.51 -1.43
N LYS A 54 -14.48 12.75 -1.43
CA LYS A 54 -15.00 13.42 -0.22
C LYS A 54 -16.29 12.77 0.29
N GLU A 55 -17.21 12.41 -0.60
CA GLU A 55 -18.46 11.71 -0.24
C GLU A 55 -18.20 10.32 0.33
N LYS A 56 -17.28 9.56 -0.31
CA LYS A 56 -16.86 8.23 0.16
C LYS A 56 -16.06 8.32 1.47
N GLY A 57 -15.41 9.45 1.71
CA GLY A 57 -14.52 9.66 2.86
C GLY A 57 -13.21 8.88 2.75
N GLU A 58 -12.78 8.54 1.54
CA GLU A 58 -11.60 7.71 1.29
C GLU A 58 -10.87 8.12 0.01
N LEU A 59 -9.55 8.28 0.10
CA LEU A 59 -8.61 8.45 -1.02
C LEU A 59 -7.84 7.15 -1.25
N VAL A 60 -7.94 6.56 -2.43
CA VAL A 60 -7.20 5.35 -2.81
C VAL A 60 -6.00 5.73 -3.68
N ALA A 61 -4.80 5.61 -3.13
CA ALA A 61 -3.56 5.93 -3.83
C ALA A 61 -2.72 4.68 -4.11
N LEU A 62 -2.16 4.59 -5.31
CA LEU A 62 -1.24 3.51 -5.71
C LEU A 62 0.21 4.00 -5.62
N THR A 63 1.09 3.24 -4.98
CA THR A 63 2.52 3.55 -4.85
C THR A 63 3.41 2.31 -5.03
N ASP A 64 4.73 2.50 -5.12
CA ASP A 64 5.72 1.42 -5.17
C ASP A 64 6.10 0.99 -3.75
N PHE A 65 6.36 -0.31 -3.58
CA PHE A 65 7.07 -0.83 -2.42
C PHE A 65 8.58 -0.81 -2.70
N ASN A 66 9.25 0.23 -2.18
CA ASN A 66 10.68 0.47 -2.34
C ASN A 66 11.20 1.35 -1.18
N SER A 67 12.50 1.68 -1.20
CA SER A 67 13.15 2.38 -0.09
C SER A 67 12.79 3.86 0.06
N THR A 68 12.16 4.46 -0.94
CA THR A 68 11.80 5.88 -0.93
C THR A 68 10.31 6.13 -0.86
N ASP A 69 9.47 5.27 -1.41
CA ASP A 69 8.06 5.57 -1.69
C ASP A 69 7.13 5.04 -0.61
N TYR A 70 7.23 3.74 -0.31
CA TYR A 70 6.48 3.08 0.75
C TYR A 70 7.19 1.81 1.24
N PHE A 71 7.36 1.67 2.55
CA PHE A 71 7.93 0.50 3.22
C PHE A 71 7.49 0.41 4.68
N VAL A 72 7.74 -0.71 5.35
CA VAL A 72 7.65 -0.83 6.82
C VAL A 72 9.02 -0.86 7.46
N TYR A 73 9.22 -0.04 8.49
CA TYR A 73 10.39 -0.06 9.36
C TYR A 73 9.96 -0.13 10.82
N ARG A 74 10.45 -1.15 11.54
CA ARG A 74 10.06 -1.45 12.93
C ARG A 74 8.54 -1.40 13.07
N GLY A 75 7.82 -2.09 12.19
CA GLY A 75 6.36 -2.10 12.23
C GLY A 75 5.63 -0.80 11.84
N THR A 76 6.31 0.29 11.50
CA THR A 76 5.64 1.51 11.04
C THR A 76 5.68 1.60 9.51
N PRO A 77 4.53 1.79 8.84
CA PRO A 77 4.51 2.21 7.44
C PRO A 77 5.14 3.60 7.29
N MET A 78 6.07 3.73 6.36
CA MET A 78 6.86 4.92 6.10
C MET A 78 7.12 5.04 4.61
N GLY A 79 7.55 6.21 4.16
CA GLY A 79 7.94 6.49 2.79
C GLY A 79 7.66 7.94 2.44
N TYR A 80 8.43 8.51 1.53
CA TYR A 80 8.25 9.88 1.08
C TYR A 80 6.88 10.06 0.43
N GLN A 81 6.51 9.18 -0.50
CA GLN A 81 5.20 9.24 -1.17
C GLN A 81 4.06 8.99 -0.16
N PHE A 82 4.24 8.03 0.73
CA PHE A 82 3.27 7.73 1.79
C PHE A 82 3.03 8.91 2.74
N ASP A 83 4.09 9.52 3.27
CA ASP A 83 3.97 10.66 4.18
C ASP A 83 3.34 11.86 3.47
N LEU A 84 3.66 12.11 2.19
CA LEU A 84 3.00 13.15 1.40
C LEU A 84 1.51 12.87 1.20
N LEU A 85 1.15 11.64 0.84
CA LEU A 85 -0.24 11.21 0.67
C LEU A 85 -1.03 11.32 1.97
N GLN A 86 -0.44 11.00 3.12
CA GLN A 86 -1.10 11.11 4.41
C GLN A 86 -1.49 12.56 4.69
N VAL A 87 -0.55 13.50 4.48
CA VAL A 87 -0.84 14.93 4.66
C VAL A 87 -1.89 15.43 3.67
N PHE A 88 -1.90 14.91 2.43
CA PHE A 88 -2.93 15.25 1.46
C PHE A 88 -4.31 14.70 1.83
N ALA A 89 -4.39 13.45 2.30
CA ALA A 89 -5.63 12.85 2.77
C ALA A 89 -6.19 13.60 3.99
N ASP A 90 -5.31 14.02 4.92
CA ASP A 90 -5.68 14.86 6.05
C ASP A 90 -6.21 16.22 5.59
N TYR A 91 -5.58 16.84 4.59
CA TYR A 91 -6.06 18.08 3.96
C TYR A 91 -7.47 17.93 3.36
N LEU A 92 -7.77 16.78 2.77
CA LEU A 92 -9.10 16.45 2.25
C LEU A 92 -10.09 16.00 3.33
N ASN A 93 -9.61 15.74 4.55
CA ASN A 93 -10.37 15.14 5.65
C ASN A 93 -10.98 13.77 5.27
N VAL A 94 -10.18 12.91 4.63
CA VAL A 94 -10.56 11.56 4.20
C VAL A 94 -9.54 10.53 4.68
N LYS A 95 -9.95 9.25 4.76
CA LYS A 95 -9.03 8.15 5.03
C LYS A 95 -8.13 7.89 3.83
N LEU A 96 -6.84 7.66 4.05
CA LEU A 96 -5.92 7.18 3.02
C LEU A 96 -5.93 5.64 2.94
N THR A 97 -6.10 5.11 1.74
CA THR A 97 -5.94 3.68 1.44
C THR A 97 -4.84 3.49 0.39
N ILE A 98 -3.77 2.81 0.78
CA ILE A 98 -2.63 2.52 -0.10
C ILE A 98 -2.83 1.20 -0.85
N LYS A 99 -2.69 1.23 -2.17
CA LYS A 99 -2.45 0.05 -3.02
C LYS A 99 -0.98 0.02 -3.43
N ILE A 100 -0.40 -1.17 -3.52
CA ILE A 100 1.01 -1.37 -3.83
C ILE A 100 1.12 -2.12 -5.14
N ASN A 101 1.91 -1.60 -6.06
CA ASN A 101 2.21 -2.31 -7.29
C ASN A 101 3.52 -1.79 -7.91
N ASN A 102 4.56 -2.64 -8.00
CA ASN A 102 5.85 -2.29 -8.59
C ASN A 102 5.89 -2.47 -10.12
N ASN A 103 4.86 -3.06 -10.73
CA ASN A 103 4.73 -3.18 -12.18
C ASN A 103 4.08 -1.91 -12.76
N MET A 104 4.83 -1.18 -13.59
CA MET A 104 4.37 0.09 -14.14
C MET A 104 3.16 -0.05 -15.07
N LYS A 105 3.10 -1.13 -15.88
CA LYS A 105 1.99 -1.36 -16.81
C LYS A 105 0.69 -1.61 -16.04
N GLU A 106 0.73 -2.54 -15.09
CA GLU A 106 -0.42 -2.87 -14.24
C GLU A 106 -0.85 -1.64 -13.41
N SER A 107 0.10 -0.82 -12.94
CA SER A 107 -0.23 0.44 -12.24
C SER A 107 -1.07 1.39 -13.12
N PHE A 108 -0.75 1.52 -14.41
CA PHE A 108 -1.53 2.34 -15.34
C PHE A 108 -2.90 1.72 -15.64
N GLU A 109 -2.98 0.40 -15.75
CA GLU A 109 -4.25 -0.33 -15.92
C GLU A 109 -5.17 -0.16 -14.70
N MET A 110 -4.63 -0.20 -13.48
CA MET A 110 -5.36 0.07 -12.24
C MET A 110 -5.88 1.51 -12.16
N LEU A 111 -5.07 2.49 -12.58
CA LEU A 111 -5.54 3.88 -12.63
C LEU A 111 -6.65 4.05 -13.69
N ALA A 112 -6.50 3.44 -14.86
CA ALA A 112 -7.47 3.54 -15.96
C ALA A 112 -8.81 2.87 -15.62
N SER A 113 -8.80 1.76 -14.88
CA SER A 113 -10.01 1.05 -14.43
C SER A 113 -10.72 1.71 -13.24
N GLY A 114 -10.10 2.70 -12.61
CA GLY A 114 -10.63 3.35 -11.40
C GLY A 114 -10.35 2.56 -10.11
N ASP A 115 -9.44 1.58 -10.15
CA ASP A 115 -9.00 0.85 -8.96
C ASP A 115 -8.21 1.74 -7.99
N CYS A 116 -7.65 2.85 -8.45
CA CYS A 116 -7.09 3.90 -7.62
C CYS A 116 -7.42 5.29 -8.19
N ASP A 117 -7.42 6.29 -7.32
CA ASP A 117 -7.69 7.68 -7.67
C ASP A 117 -6.44 8.37 -8.25
N LEU A 118 -5.25 8.00 -7.75
CA LEU A 118 -3.97 8.47 -8.26
C LEU A 118 -2.85 7.44 -8.13
N ILE A 119 -1.81 7.62 -8.94
CA ILE A 119 -0.50 6.99 -8.81
C ILE A 119 0.47 7.99 -8.17
N ALA A 120 0.94 7.67 -6.97
CA ALA A 120 1.92 8.41 -6.21
C ALA A 120 3.27 7.67 -6.21
N LYS A 121 4.06 7.93 -7.24
CA LYS A 121 5.41 7.40 -7.45
C LYS A 121 6.31 8.55 -7.91
N SER A 122 7.62 8.35 -7.94
CA SER A 122 8.56 9.26 -8.63
C SER A 122 8.44 9.16 -10.15
N LEU A 123 7.24 9.40 -10.69
CA LEU A 123 6.94 9.15 -12.09
C LEU A 123 7.48 10.29 -12.96
N THR A 124 8.46 9.98 -13.80
CA THR A 124 9.00 10.91 -14.80
C THR A 124 7.90 11.38 -15.75
N ILE A 125 7.73 12.71 -15.86
CA ILE A 125 6.82 13.32 -16.83
C ILE A 125 7.43 13.18 -18.22
N THR A 126 6.74 12.52 -19.15
CA THR A 126 7.17 12.38 -20.55
C THR A 126 6.05 12.76 -21.48
N LYS A 127 6.38 13.27 -22.68
CA LYS A 127 5.39 13.58 -23.72
C LYS A 127 4.46 12.41 -24.00
N GLU A 128 5.00 11.19 -24.03
CA GLU A 128 4.23 9.98 -24.28
C GLU A 128 3.24 9.68 -23.15
N ARG A 129 3.69 9.71 -21.89
CA ARG A 129 2.79 9.48 -20.75
C ARG A 129 1.68 10.53 -20.66
N SER A 130 1.98 11.80 -20.98
CA SER A 130 1.00 12.90 -20.97
C SER A 130 -0.11 12.75 -22.01
N LYS A 131 0.03 11.86 -23.00
CA LYS A 131 -1.07 11.51 -23.91
C LYS A 131 -2.19 10.77 -23.21
N HIS A 132 -1.89 9.98 -22.18
CA HIS A 132 -2.85 9.10 -21.52
C HIS A 132 -3.08 9.43 -20.03
N LEU A 133 -2.14 10.14 -19.40
CA LEU A 133 -2.18 10.46 -17.98
C LEU A 133 -2.33 11.96 -17.75
N GLY A 134 -2.95 12.31 -16.62
CA GLY A 134 -2.94 13.64 -16.07
C GLY A 134 -1.87 13.80 -15.00
N PHE A 135 -0.82 14.56 -15.26
CA PHE A 135 0.21 14.83 -14.24
C PHE A 135 -0.13 16.04 -13.37
N THR A 136 0.16 15.94 -12.08
CA THR A 136 0.18 17.08 -11.15
C THR A 136 1.32 18.03 -11.50
N ASP A 137 1.36 19.18 -10.82
CA ASP A 137 2.57 19.99 -10.80
C ASP A 137 3.75 19.15 -10.26
N PRO A 138 4.99 19.38 -10.74
CA PRO A 138 6.14 18.60 -10.31
C PRO A 138 6.35 18.64 -8.79
N ILE A 139 6.41 17.46 -8.18
CA ILE A 139 6.73 17.32 -6.76
C ILE A 139 8.23 17.48 -6.51
N GLY A 140 9.05 17.19 -7.52
CA GLY A 140 10.50 17.37 -7.48
C GLY A 140 11.14 17.17 -8.84
N GLN A 141 12.47 17.18 -8.84
CA GLN A 141 13.30 16.83 -9.98
C GLN A 141 14.28 15.75 -9.59
N THR A 142 14.65 14.91 -10.55
CA THR A 142 15.64 13.84 -10.35
C THR A 142 16.39 13.56 -11.65
N HIS A 143 17.64 13.14 -11.54
CA HIS A 143 18.37 12.56 -12.66
C HIS A 143 18.08 11.06 -12.75
N GLN A 144 18.10 10.51 -13.96
CA GLN A 144 18.34 9.09 -14.14
C GLN A 144 19.84 8.87 -14.10
N ILE A 145 20.29 7.95 -13.26
CA ILE A 145 21.71 7.73 -12.99
C ILE A 145 22.09 6.28 -13.27
N LEU A 146 23.31 6.11 -13.77
CA LEU A 146 23.97 4.83 -13.90
C LEU A 146 24.38 4.35 -12.51
N VAL A 147 23.97 3.12 -12.19
CA VAL A 147 24.44 2.40 -11.01
C VAL A 147 25.46 1.38 -11.49
N GLN A 148 26.67 1.49 -10.95
CA GLN A 148 27.80 0.63 -11.29
C GLN A 148 28.56 0.23 -10.03
N ARG A 149 29.49 -0.71 -10.15
CA ARG A 149 30.28 -1.22 -9.03
C ARG A 149 31.67 -0.59 -9.03
N LYS A 150 32.11 -0.09 -7.88
CA LYS A 150 33.50 0.35 -7.66
C LYS A 150 34.48 -0.83 -7.80
N PRO A 151 35.75 -0.57 -8.12
CA PRO A 151 36.80 -1.60 -8.10
C PRO A 151 36.83 -2.35 -6.76
N ALA A 152 37.21 -3.64 -6.74
CA ALA A 152 37.17 -4.44 -5.52
C ALA A 152 38.08 -3.88 -4.40
N ASP A 153 39.16 -3.22 -4.79
CA ASP A 153 40.18 -2.58 -3.98
C ASP A 153 39.97 -1.06 -3.85
N TRP A 154 38.77 -0.54 -4.13
CA TRP A 154 38.46 0.90 -4.10
C TRP A 154 38.84 1.61 -2.81
N ILE A 155 38.85 0.91 -1.67
CA ILE A 155 39.23 1.48 -0.35
C ILE A 155 40.70 1.94 -0.36
N MET A 156 41.55 1.31 -1.19
CA MET A 156 42.99 1.59 -1.29
C MET A 156 43.33 2.53 -2.44
N LYS A 157 42.36 2.89 -3.29
CA LYS A 157 42.56 3.72 -4.48
C LYS A 157 42.23 5.19 -4.20
N SER A 158 42.92 6.09 -4.89
CA SER A 158 42.52 7.50 -4.90
C SER A 158 41.22 7.68 -5.69
N LYS A 159 40.47 8.76 -5.43
CA LYS A 159 39.24 9.07 -6.20
C LYS A 159 39.52 9.14 -7.71
N LYS A 160 40.67 9.68 -8.11
CA LYS A 160 41.09 9.75 -9.52
C LYS A 160 41.25 8.35 -10.14
N ASP A 161 41.89 7.43 -9.42
CA ASP A 161 42.10 6.06 -9.92
C ASP A 161 40.77 5.31 -10.00
N ILE A 162 39.90 5.47 -9.00
CA ILE A 162 38.54 4.92 -9.02
C ILE A 162 37.78 5.46 -10.23
N ASP A 163 37.78 6.77 -10.44
CA ASP A 163 37.04 7.40 -11.54
C ASP A 163 37.57 6.99 -12.92
N SER A 164 38.86 6.63 -13.04
CA SER A 164 39.43 6.13 -14.29
C SER A 164 38.97 4.72 -14.68
N GLU A 165 38.46 3.95 -13.72
CA GLU A 165 37.92 2.59 -13.94
C GLU A 165 36.38 2.57 -14.03
N LEU A 166 35.74 3.72 -13.84
CA LEU A 166 34.30 3.86 -13.84
C LEU A 166 33.82 4.63 -15.07
N ILE A 167 32.59 4.35 -15.49
CA ILE A 167 31.94 5.14 -16.52
C ILE A 167 31.61 6.50 -15.92
N ARG A 168 32.26 7.56 -16.43
CA ARG A 168 32.03 8.96 -16.03
C ARG A 168 31.49 9.80 -17.17
N ASN A 169 31.75 9.40 -18.41
CA ASN A 169 31.16 9.99 -19.60
C ASN A 169 30.13 9.02 -20.18
N GLN A 170 28.99 9.54 -20.62
CA GLN A 170 27.92 8.75 -21.19
C GLN A 170 28.35 8.01 -22.47
N ILE A 171 29.32 8.55 -23.23
CA ILE A 171 29.89 7.92 -24.43
C ILE A 171 30.47 6.53 -24.10
N ASP A 172 31.03 6.34 -22.90
CA ASP A 172 31.66 5.09 -22.50
C ASP A 172 30.65 3.95 -22.21
N LEU A 173 29.35 4.22 -22.34
CA LEU A 173 28.30 3.19 -22.33
C LEU A 173 28.23 2.40 -23.64
N ALA A 174 28.93 2.84 -24.70
CA ALA A 174 29.05 2.08 -25.94
C ALA A 174 29.54 0.64 -25.68
N GLY A 175 28.85 -0.33 -26.28
CA GLY A 175 29.09 -1.76 -26.12
C GLY A 175 28.77 -2.34 -24.74
N LYS A 176 28.31 -1.54 -23.78
CA LYS A 176 28.01 -2.01 -22.42
C LYS A 176 26.64 -2.66 -22.35
N LYS A 177 26.52 -3.66 -21.48
CA LYS A 177 25.26 -4.34 -21.18
C LYS A 177 24.60 -3.71 -19.96
N VAL A 178 23.45 -3.07 -20.17
CA VAL A 178 22.74 -2.33 -19.13
C VAL A 178 21.37 -2.93 -18.91
N PHE A 179 21.07 -3.33 -17.68
CA PHE A 179 19.77 -3.90 -17.33
C PHE A 179 18.84 -2.82 -16.80
N VAL A 180 17.57 -2.85 -17.19
CA VAL A 180 16.56 -1.92 -16.67
C VAL A 180 15.24 -2.63 -16.49
N GLN A 181 14.41 -2.13 -15.57
CA GLN A 181 13.05 -2.61 -15.45
C GLN A 181 12.23 -2.19 -16.68
N LYS A 182 11.49 -3.13 -17.26
CA LYS A 182 10.65 -2.88 -18.44
C LYS A 182 9.52 -1.88 -18.13
N ASN A 183 9.10 -1.12 -19.14
CA ASN A 183 8.05 -0.08 -19.06
C ASN A 183 8.40 1.13 -18.15
N THR A 184 9.66 1.27 -17.76
CA THR A 184 10.18 2.47 -17.09
C THR A 184 10.65 3.51 -18.10
N ALA A 185 11.00 4.71 -17.64
CA ALA A 185 11.59 5.73 -18.50
C ALA A 185 13.07 5.42 -18.85
N TYR A 186 13.70 4.47 -18.15
CA TYR A 186 15.13 4.19 -18.21
C TYR A 186 15.52 3.54 -19.55
N GLY A 187 14.76 2.55 -20.02
CA GLY A 187 15.01 1.89 -21.31
C GLY A 187 14.99 2.88 -22.48
N ARG A 188 13.95 3.73 -22.53
CA ARG A 188 13.85 4.78 -23.55
C ARG A 188 15.03 5.77 -23.49
N ARG A 189 15.46 6.17 -22.29
CA ARG A 189 16.62 7.07 -22.15
C ARG A 189 17.89 6.44 -22.66
N LEU A 190 18.11 5.15 -22.37
CA LEU A 190 19.26 4.42 -22.90
C LEU A 190 19.20 4.26 -24.42
N HIS A 191 18.02 4.00 -25.00
CA HIS A 191 17.85 3.96 -26.46
C HIS A 191 18.21 5.31 -27.10
N HIS A 192 17.64 6.40 -26.60
CA HIS A 192 17.99 7.74 -27.12
C HIS A 192 19.48 8.05 -26.95
N LEU A 193 20.09 7.62 -25.83
CA LEU A 193 21.51 7.83 -25.60
C LEU A 193 22.37 7.01 -26.57
N SER A 194 21.98 5.77 -26.86
CA SER A 194 22.62 4.93 -27.89
C SER A 194 22.59 5.64 -29.25
N ASP A 195 21.42 6.18 -29.64
CA ASP A 195 21.26 6.92 -30.89
C ASP A 195 22.14 8.20 -30.92
N GLU A 196 22.20 8.93 -29.81
CA GLU A 196 23.00 10.16 -29.66
C GLU A 196 24.52 9.88 -29.70
N ILE A 197 24.98 8.76 -29.11
CA ILE A 197 26.38 8.32 -29.14
C ILE A 197 26.79 7.86 -30.54
N GLY A 198 25.84 7.35 -31.33
CA GLY A 198 26.13 6.72 -32.63
C GLY A 198 26.74 5.33 -32.49
N ASP A 199 26.54 4.67 -31.34
CA ASP A 199 26.99 3.30 -31.06
C ASP A 199 25.94 2.56 -30.21
N THR A 200 26.09 1.24 -30.06
CA THR A 200 25.11 0.36 -29.43
C THR A 200 25.31 0.27 -27.91
N ILE A 201 24.28 0.57 -27.13
CA ILE A 201 24.15 0.13 -25.74
C ILE A 201 23.30 -1.15 -25.74
N HIS A 202 23.81 -2.25 -25.16
CA HIS A 202 23.07 -3.51 -25.06
C HIS A 202 22.05 -3.47 -23.90
N ILE A 203 20.86 -2.93 -24.18
CA ILE A 203 19.80 -2.71 -23.19
C ILE A 203 19.00 -3.99 -22.97
N ILE A 204 18.94 -4.45 -21.71
CA ILE A 204 18.17 -5.63 -21.30
C ILE A 204 17.00 -5.18 -20.43
N GLU A 205 15.81 -5.13 -21.02
CA GLU A 205 14.57 -4.85 -20.29
C GLU A 205 14.00 -6.12 -19.65
N THR A 206 13.70 -6.06 -18.35
CA THR A 206 13.16 -7.21 -17.60
C THR A 206 11.91 -6.88 -16.82
N GLU A 207 10.96 -7.82 -16.77
CA GLU A 207 9.79 -7.79 -15.89
C GLU A 207 10.03 -8.62 -14.61
N ARG A 208 11.11 -9.41 -14.58
CA ARG A 208 11.42 -10.34 -13.49
C ARG A 208 11.93 -9.64 -12.23
N TYR A 209 12.65 -8.53 -12.41
CA TYR A 209 13.32 -7.83 -11.33
C TYR A 209 12.86 -6.38 -11.26
N GLY A 210 12.57 -5.89 -10.05
CA GLY A 210 12.37 -4.47 -9.77
C GLY A 210 13.69 -3.71 -9.73
N VAL A 211 13.59 -2.38 -9.66
CA VAL A 211 14.75 -1.47 -9.66
C VAL A 211 15.77 -1.80 -8.57
N GLU A 212 15.34 -1.97 -7.32
CA GLU A 212 16.26 -2.25 -6.20
C GLU A 212 16.87 -3.65 -6.25
N GLU A 213 16.16 -4.62 -6.85
CA GLU A 213 16.72 -5.95 -7.09
C GLU A 213 17.85 -5.88 -8.13
N LEU A 214 17.66 -5.10 -9.21
CA LEU A 214 18.72 -4.83 -10.19
C LEU A 214 19.92 -4.14 -9.54
N ILE A 215 19.69 -3.14 -8.68
CA ILE A 215 20.76 -2.50 -7.89
C ILE A 215 21.51 -3.53 -7.02
N GLY A 216 20.78 -4.44 -6.37
CA GLY A 216 21.38 -5.54 -5.61
C GLY A 216 22.20 -6.49 -6.48
N LEU A 217 21.75 -6.81 -7.70
CA LEU A 217 22.51 -7.62 -8.64
C LEU A 217 23.83 -6.92 -9.06
N VAL A 218 23.82 -5.61 -9.29
CA VAL A 218 25.05 -4.81 -9.51
C VAL A 218 25.97 -4.88 -8.30
N ALA A 219 25.45 -4.67 -7.10
CA ALA A 219 26.25 -4.69 -5.88
C ALA A 219 26.95 -6.05 -5.66
N THR A 220 26.27 -7.15 -6.01
CA THR A 220 26.83 -8.51 -5.95
C THR A 220 27.74 -8.88 -7.13
N GLY A 221 27.83 -8.04 -8.16
CA GLY A 221 28.61 -8.31 -9.37
C GLY A 221 27.98 -9.34 -10.31
N LYS A 222 26.67 -9.60 -10.20
CA LYS A 222 25.93 -10.53 -11.09
C LYS A 222 25.55 -9.87 -12.43
N ILE A 223 25.43 -8.55 -12.44
CA ILE A 223 25.31 -7.71 -13.62
C ILE A 223 26.20 -6.49 -13.42
N ASP A 224 26.62 -5.84 -14.50
CA ASP A 224 27.58 -4.73 -14.41
C ASP A 224 26.89 -3.38 -14.14
N TYR A 225 25.75 -3.15 -14.82
CA TYR A 225 25.09 -1.85 -14.85
C TYR A 225 23.58 -1.95 -14.76
N THR A 226 22.97 -1.01 -14.03
CA THR A 226 21.54 -0.67 -14.13
C THR A 226 21.36 0.84 -14.16
N VAL A 227 20.19 1.31 -14.56
CA VAL A 227 19.79 2.72 -14.44
C VAL A 227 18.57 2.86 -13.55
N CYS A 228 18.55 3.87 -12.70
CA CYS A 228 17.40 4.25 -11.88
C CYS A 228 17.37 5.75 -11.58
N ASP A 229 16.32 6.21 -10.89
CA ASP A 229 16.26 7.59 -10.41
C ASP A 229 17.27 7.83 -9.25
N GLU A 230 17.86 9.02 -9.24
CA GLU A 230 18.94 9.45 -8.35
C GLU A 230 18.60 9.24 -6.87
N ASN A 231 17.37 9.53 -6.48
CA ASN A 231 16.90 9.39 -5.11
C ASN A 231 16.95 7.92 -4.62
N ILE A 232 16.58 6.97 -5.48
CA ILE A 232 16.61 5.53 -5.16
C ILE A 232 18.07 5.06 -5.05
N ALA A 233 18.92 5.44 -6.00
CA ALA A 233 20.30 4.98 -5.99
C ALA A 233 21.13 5.61 -4.87
N LEU A 234 20.92 6.88 -4.51
CA LEU A 234 21.56 7.50 -3.35
C LEU A 234 21.20 6.79 -2.04
N VAL A 235 19.95 6.34 -1.89
CA VAL A 235 19.54 5.55 -0.73
C VAL A 235 20.20 4.18 -0.74
N ASN A 236 20.27 3.51 -1.90
CA ASN A 236 20.86 2.19 -2.03
C ASN A 236 22.40 2.19 -1.90
N ALA A 237 23.10 3.23 -2.37
CA ALA A 237 24.56 3.35 -2.24
C ALA A 237 25.02 3.51 -0.79
N LYS A 238 24.16 4.02 0.09
CA LYS A 238 24.42 4.02 1.54
C LYS A 238 24.39 2.61 2.16
N TYR A 239 23.69 1.67 1.53
CA TYR A 239 23.63 0.27 1.94
C TYR A 239 24.75 -0.56 1.30
N TYR A 240 24.88 -0.46 -0.02
CA TYR A 240 25.94 -1.11 -0.77
C TYR A 240 27.06 -0.10 -1.03
N SER A 241 28.00 0.02 -0.09
CA SER A 241 29.13 0.97 -0.19
C SER A 241 30.00 0.76 -1.43
N ILE A 242 29.97 -0.45 -1.99
CA ILE A 242 30.64 -0.82 -3.24
C ILE A 242 30.00 -0.22 -4.50
N LEU A 243 28.79 0.33 -4.40
CA LEU A 243 28.14 0.99 -5.52
C LEU A 243 28.68 2.39 -5.74
N ASP A 244 28.74 2.76 -7.01
CA ASP A 244 28.92 4.10 -7.51
C ASP A 244 27.65 4.55 -8.24
N VAL A 245 27.23 5.79 -7.98
CA VAL A 245 25.94 6.36 -8.37
C VAL A 245 26.08 7.82 -8.81
N GLU A 246 27.26 8.21 -9.31
CA GLU A 246 27.58 9.62 -9.63
C GLU A 246 27.29 9.98 -11.10
N THR A 247 27.18 9.00 -11.98
CA THR A 247 27.10 9.23 -13.42
C THR A 247 25.64 9.39 -13.87
N ALA A 248 25.20 10.63 -14.04
CA ALA A 248 23.89 10.93 -14.63
C ALA A 248 23.83 10.55 -16.10
N VAL A 249 22.75 9.90 -16.54
CA VAL A 249 22.46 9.54 -17.94
C VAL A 249 21.29 10.34 -18.52
N SER A 250 20.79 11.32 -17.75
CA SER A 250 19.78 12.28 -18.20
C SER A 250 20.06 13.66 -17.64
N PHE A 251 19.49 14.68 -18.27
CA PHE A 251 19.27 15.98 -17.63
C PHE A 251 18.23 15.86 -16.48
N PRO A 252 18.12 16.84 -15.57
CA PRO A 252 17.09 16.83 -14.53
C PRO A 252 15.68 16.64 -15.13
N GLN A 253 14.97 15.61 -14.67
CA GLN A 253 13.59 15.34 -15.08
C GLN A 253 12.60 15.75 -14.00
N ASN A 254 11.48 16.35 -14.40
CA ASN A 254 10.36 16.56 -13.49
C ASN A 254 9.69 15.23 -13.14
N ILE A 255 9.44 15.02 -11.86
CA ILE A 255 8.62 13.91 -11.34
C ILE A 255 7.33 14.46 -10.73
N ALA A 256 6.23 13.75 -10.94
CA ALA A 256 4.91 14.14 -10.48
C ALA A 256 4.03 12.92 -10.18
N TRP A 257 2.95 13.14 -9.44
CA TRP A 257 1.87 12.17 -9.34
C TRP A 257 1.05 12.16 -10.64
N ALA A 258 0.39 11.03 -10.90
CA ALA A 258 -0.48 10.87 -12.05
C ALA A 258 -1.91 10.55 -11.63
N THR A 259 -2.87 11.17 -12.30
CA THR A 259 -4.31 10.88 -12.22
C THR A 259 -4.83 10.50 -13.60
N GLN A 260 -6.08 10.05 -13.69
CA GLN A 260 -6.73 9.92 -14.99
C GLN A 260 -6.75 11.28 -15.71
N LYS A 261 -6.56 11.25 -17.03
CA LYS A 261 -6.44 12.47 -17.84
C LYS A 261 -7.64 13.41 -17.72
N GLU A 262 -8.83 12.86 -17.53
CA GLU A 262 -10.08 13.62 -17.39
C GLU A 262 -10.32 14.17 -15.97
N SER A 263 -9.57 13.71 -14.96
CA SER A 263 -9.69 14.13 -13.55
C SER A 263 -9.09 15.52 -13.28
N LYS A 264 -9.46 16.52 -14.10
CA LYS A 264 -8.91 17.89 -14.07
C LYS A 264 -9.18 18.61 -12.75
N LYS A 265 -10.41 18.53 -12.23
CA LYS A 265 -10.78 19.16 -10.94
C LYS A 265 -9.99 18.55 -9.77
N PHE A 266 -9.89 17.23 -9.72
CA PHE A 266 -9.12 16.54 -8.68
C PHE A 266 -7.65 16.93 -8.72
N ARG A 267 -7.06 16.94 -9.92
CA ARG A 267 -5.67 17.38 -10.12
C ARG A 267 -5.44 18.85 -9.78
N ALA A 268 -6.37 19.73 -10.10
CA ALA A 268 -6.28 21.13 -9.71
C ALA A 268 -6.28 21.30 -8.18
N GLU A 269 -7.07 20.51 -7.46
CA GLU A 269 -7.07 20.49 -5.99
C GLU A 269 -5.75 19.96 -5.43
N ILE A 270 -5.18 18.89 -6.01
CA ILE A 270 -3.85 18.40 -5.64
C ILE A 270 -2.79 19.50 -5.85
N ASN A 271 -2.81 20.16 -7.01
CA ASN A 271 -1.84 21.20 -7.35
C ASN A 271 -1.93 22.42 -6.41
N LYS A 272 -3.16 22.83 -6.07
CA LYS A 272 -3.41 23.88 -5.08
C LYS A 272 -2.81 23.51 -3.72
N TRP A 273 -3.06 22.30 -3.24
CA TRP A 273 -2.47 21.79 -2.00
C TRP A 273 -0.94 21.72 -2.09
N LEU A 274 -0.38 21.17 -3.18
CA LEU A 274 1.07 21.03 -3.38
C LEU A 274 1.77 22.39 -3.32
N ASN A 275 1.24 23.41 -4.00
CA ASN A 275 1.83 24.75 -4.03
C ASN A 275 1.96 25.34 -2.62
N GLU A 276 0.93 25.22 -1.79
CA GLU A 276 0.97 25.70 -0.41
C GLU A 276 1.81 24.80 0.49
N PHE A 277 1.68 23.48 0.37
CA PHE A 277 2.35 22.53 1.23
C PHE A 277 3.88 22.57 1.07
N LYS A 278 4.40 22.71 -0.17
CA LYS A 278 5.84 22.78 -0.44
C LYS A 278 6.54 23.96 0.24
N LYS A 279 5.81 25.02 0.61
CA LYS A 279 6.35 26.19 1.32
C LYS A 279 6.53 25.94 2.82
N THR A 280 5.88 24.91 3.37
CA THR A 280 5.81 24.65 4.81
C THR A 280 7.10 24.05 5.39
N LYS A 281 7.27 24.19 6.72
CA LYS A 281 8.31 23.48 7.46
C LYS A 281 8.09 21.96 7.44
N GLN A 282 6.84 21.49 7.43
CA GLN A 282 6.50 20.07 7.42
C GLN A 282 7.00 19.38 6.15
N TYR A 283 6.82 19.99 4.98
CA TYR A 283 7.38 19.47 3.73
C TYR A 283 8.90 19.33 3.80
N ARG A 284 9.61 20.35 4.29
CA ARG A 284 11.08 20.30 4.45
C ARG A 284 11.52 19.18 5.38
N LEU A 285 10.79 18.94 6.48
CA LEU A 285 11.06 17.84 7.41
C LEU A 285 10.83 16.46 6.78
N ILE A 286 9.75 16.29 6.01
CA ILE A 286 9.47 15.05 5.28
C ILE A 286 10.57 14.79 4.26
N TYR A 287 10.92 15.78 3.43
CA TYR A 287 12.00 15.63 2.45
C TYR A 287 13.34 15.28 3.12
N ALA A 288 13.73 16.02 4.16
CA ALA A 288 14.98 15.77 4.87
C ALA A 288 15.03 14.39 5.54
N LYS A 289 13.89 13.90 6.05
CA LYS A 289 13.77 12.56 6.67
C LYS A 289 14.19 11.44 5.72
N TYR A 290 13.84 11.53 4.44
CA TYR A 290 14.11 10.47 3.45
C TYR A 290 15.39 10.68 2.65
N PHE A 291 15.70 11.92 2.25
CA PHE A 291 16.81 12.16 1.31
C PHE A 291 18.08 12.69 1.99
N ASN A 292 17.96 13.51 3.03
CA ASN A 292 19.12 14.18 3.64
C ASN A 292 19.62 13.51 4.93
N ASN A 293 18.79 12.71 5.62
CA ASN A 293 19.15 12.16 6.93
C ASN A 293 20.09 10.95 6.78
N PRO A 294 21.31 10.95 7.38
CA PRO A 294 22.22 9.80 7.36
C PRO A 294 21.61 8.53 7.97
N ARG A 295 20.67 8.66 8.92
CA ARG A 295 19.97 7.53 9.55
C ARG A 295 19.10 6.72 8.58
N SER A 296 18.78 7.26 7.39
CA SER A 296 18.13 6.49 6.32
C SER A 296 18.94 5.22 5.97
N ALA A 297 20.27 5.31 5.96
CA ALA A 297 21.16 4.17 5.78
C ALA A 297 21.00 3.11 6.89
N THR A 298 20.96 3.55 8.15
CA THR A 298 20.81 2.69 9.32
C THR A 298 19.44 1.99 9.37
N ILE A 299 18.39 2.66 8.88
CA ILE A 299 17.04 2.09 8.74
C ILE A 299 17.08 0.89 7.79
N VAL A 300 17.70 1.06 6.61
CA VAL A 300 17.79 0.03 5.57
C VAL A 300 18.63 -1.18 6.01
N GLN A 301 19.68 -0.94 6.82
CA GLN A 301 20.51 -2.02 7.38
C GLN A 301 19.84 -2.80 8.54
N SER A 302 18.73 -2.29 9.07
CA SER A 302 18.08 -2.88 10.23
C SER A 302 17.36 -4.18 9.89
N GLU A 303 17.45 -5.19 10.77
CA GLU A 303 16.66 -6.42 10.66
C GLU A 303 15.14 -6.21 10.70
N TYR A 304 14.71 -5.00 11.09
CA TYR A 304 13.31 -4.58 11.17
C TYR A 304 12.80 -3.90 9.89
N TYR A 305 13.59 -3.91 8.80
CA TYR A 305 13.27 -3.28 7.53
C TYR A 305 12.63 -4.27 6.56
N SER A 306 11.38 -4.01 6.17
CA SER A 306 10.55 -4.94 5.40
C SER A 306 11.10 -5.32 4.01
N LEU A 307 11.83 -4.44 3.32
CA LEU A 307 12.43 -4.75 2.02
C LEU A 307 13.51 -5.84 2.12
N LYS A 308 14.10 -6.04 3.29
CA LYS A 308 15.08 -7.11 3.55
C LYS A 308 14.40 -8.30 4.23
N GLY A 309 13.74 -9.14 3.43
CA GLY A 309 13.28 -10.46 3.85
C GLY A 309 11.83 -10.56 4.33
N GLY A 310 10.97 -9.57 4.04
CA GLY A 310 9.53 -9.68 4.29
C GLY A 310 9.18 -9.86 5.78
N LYS A 311 9.98 -9.28 6.69
CA LYS A 311 9.77 -9.35 8.14
C LYS A 311 9.16 -8.04 8.65
N ILE A 312 8.28 -8.15 9.64
CA ILE A 312 7.70 -7.03 10.41
C ILE A 312 8.57 -6.74 11.63
N SER A 313 9.09 -7.79 12.26
CA SER A 313 9.91 -7.72 13.47
C SER A 313 10.86 -8.92 13.58
N ILE A 314 11.83 -8.84 14.51
CA ILE A 314 12.66 -10.00 14.87
C ILE A 314 11.88 -11.11 15.58
N TYR A 315 10.65 -10.82 16.04
CA TYR A 315 9.80 -11.75 16.80
C TYR A 315 8.81 -12.51 15.91
N ASP A 316 8.81 -12.29 14.59
CA ASP A 316 7.78 -12.82 13.67
C ASP A 316 7.59 -14.33 13.80
N LYS A 317 8.67 -15.10 14.02
CA LYS A 317 8.59 -16.56 14.24
C LYS A 317 7.73 -16.90 15.46
N ILE A 318 7.97 -16.24 16.59
CA ILE A 318 7.22 -16.46 17.83
C ILE A 318 5.79 -15.92 17.68
N ILE A 319 5.62 -14.75 17.08
CA ILE A 319 4.31 -14.15 16.83
C ILE A 319 3.44 -15.09 15.98
N LYS A 320 4.01 -15.69 14.93
CA LYS A 320 3.32 -16.70 14.10
C LYS A 320 2.85 -17.91 14.91
N GLN A 321 3.73 -18.43 15.77
CA GLN A 321 3.41 -19.58 16.63
C GLN A 321 2.31 -19.26 17.64
N GLU A 322 2.37 -18.10 18.29
CA GLU A 322 1.40 -17.71 19.32
C GLU A 322 0.05 -17.29 18.69
N ALA A 323 0.04 -16.58 17.57
CA ALA A 323 -1.19 -16.19 16.86
C ALA A 323 -2.01 -17.41 16.42
N ALA A 324 -1.34 -18.50 16.01
CA ALA A 324 -2.01 -19.74 15.64
C ALA A 324 -2.85 -20.33 16.79
N LYS A 325 -2.43 -20.16 18.05
CA LYS A 325 -3.14 -20.68 19.24
C LYS A 325 -4.49 -20.00 19.50
N ILE A 326 -4.70 -18.82 18.92
CA ILE A 326 -5.94 -18.03 19.01
C ILE A 326 -6.62 -17.85 17.64
N ALA A 327 -6.16 -18.58 16.62
CA ALA A 327 -6.66 -18.50 15.25
C ALA A 327 -6.68 -17.07 14.68
N TRP A 328 -5.71 -16.23 15.06
CA TRP A 328 -5.53 -14.89 14.50
C TRP A 328 -4.53 -14.92 13.34
N ASP A 329 -4.66 -13.97 12.43
CA ASP A 329 -3.56 -13.66 11.51
C ASP A 329 -2.38 -13.11 12.34
N TRP A 330 -1.19 -13.67 12.14
CA TRP A 330 -0.01 -13.28 12.91
C TRP A 330 0.36 -11.81 12.71
N ARG A 331 0.01 -11.22 11.56
CA ARG A 331 0.23 -9.80 11.27
C ARG A 331 -0.69 -8.93 12.13
N LEU A 332 -1.89 -9.39 12.49
CA LEU A 332 -2.77 -8.68 13.41
C LEU A 332 -2.18 -8.67 14.83
N LEU A 333 -1.68 -9.81 15.30
CA LEU A 333 -0.98 -9.89 16.59
C LEU A 333 0.29 -9.03 16.60
N ALA A 334 1.06 -9.03 15.52
CA ALA A 334 2.21 -8.14 15.36
C ALA A 334 1.81 -6.66 15.44
N SER A 335 0.67 -6.28 14.84
CA SER A 335 0.16 -4.90 14.90
C SER A 335 -0.22 -4.49 16.32
N LEU A 336 -0.86 -5.38 17.09
CA LEU A 336 -1.13 -5.16 18.51
C LEU A 336 0.16 -4.96 19.30
N ILE A 337 1.13 -5.88 19.18
CA ILE A 337 2.43 -5.79 19.87
C ILE A 337 3.14 -4.47 19.53
N TYR A 338 3.03 -4.03 18.28
CA TYR A 338 3.59 -2.76 17.86
C TYR A 338 2.93 -1.56 18.56
N THR A 339 1.60 -1.52 18.64
CA THR A 339 0.88 -0.47 19.39
C THR A 339 1.32 -0.43 20.84
N GLU A 340 1.51 -1.59 21.46
CA GLU A 340 1.87 -1.68 22.87
C GLU A 340 3.30 -1.21 23.15
N SER A 341 4.30 -1.76 22.47
CA SER A 341 5.71 -1.55 22.84
C SER A 341 6.60 -1.01 21.73
N ARG A 342 6.07 -0.92 20.51
CA ARG A 342 6.87 -0.74 19.29
C ARG A 342 7.97 -1.80 19.15
N PHE A 343 7.64 -3.04 19.50
CA PHE A 343 8.55 -4.18 19.58
C PHE A 343 9.74 -4.00 20.55
N LYS A 344 9.59 -3.18 21.60
CA LYS A 344 10.63 -2.99 22.63
C LYS A 344 10.40 -3.97 23.79
N PRO A 345 11.23 -5.00 23.97
CA PRO A 345 10.97 -6.06 24.95
C PRO A 345 11.09 -5.62 26.40
N LYS A 346 11.72 -4.48 26.66
CA LYS A 346 11.90 -3.90 28.00
C LYS A 346 11.06 -2.63 28.22
N ALA A 347 10.07 -2.36 27.36
CA ALA A 347 9.20 -1.19 27.51
C ALA A 347 8.45 -1.24 28.84
N ARG A 348 8.41 -0.08 29.52
CA ARG A 348 7.64 0.13 30.76
C ARG A 348 6.74 1.35 30.58
N SER A 349 5.45 1.18 30.84
CA SER A 349 4.52 2.30 30.90
C SER A 349 4.59 3.00 32.25
N TRP A 350 4.11 4.25 32.31
CA TRP A 350 3.99 5.00 33.57
C TRP A 350 3.05 4.30 34.57
N ALA A 351 2.09 3.50 34.09
CA ALA A 351 1.17 2.72 34.90
C ALA A 351 1.73 1.34 35.32
N GLY A 352 2.96 1.01 34.91
CA GLY A 352 3.64 -0.24 35.28
C GLY A 352 3.45 -1.41 34.31
N ALA A 353 2.80 -1.20 33.16
CA ALA A 353 2.70 -2.22 32.12
C ALA A 353 4.09 -2.57 31.56
N TYR A 354 4.36 -3.85 31.29
CA TYR A 354 5.70 -4.31 30.91
C TYR A 354 5.74 -5.21 29.66
N GLY A 355 6.84 -5.09 28.92
CA GLY A 355 7.23 -6.02 27.86
C GLY A 355 6.61 -5.71 26.49
N LEU A 356 6.77 -6.65 25.56
CA LEU A 356 6.27 -6.53 24.19
C LEU A 356 4.75 -6.32 24.12
N MET A 357 3.99 -7.01 24.97
CA MET A 357 2.53 -6.97 25.02
C MET A 357 1.97 -6.01 26.09
N GLN A 358 2.83 -5.23 26.76
CA GLN A 358 2.46 -4.26 27.80
C GLN A 358 1.41 -4.80 28.78
N LEU A 359 1.70 -5.93 29.40
CA LEU A 359 0.80 -6.54 30.37
C LEU A 359 0.94 -5.83 31.71
N MET A 360 -0.17 -5.59 32.39
CA MET A 360 -0.19 -5.04 33.75
C MET A 360 0.33 -6.08 34.75
N PRO A 361 0.93 -5.67 35.88
CA PRO A 361 1.47 -6.60 36.88
C PRO A 361 0.47 -7.67 37.35
N CYS A 362 -0.79 -7.29 37.62
CA CYS A 362 -1.83 -8.23 38.01
C CYS A 362 -2.15 -9.28 36.92
N THR A 363 -2.09 -8.89 35.65
CA THR A 363 -2.27 -9.82 34.52
C THR A 363 -1.07 -10.74 34.38
N PHE A 364 0.14 -10.22 34.57
CA PHE A 364 1.37 -11.00 34.59
C PHE A 364 1.31 -12.12 35.62
N GLU A 365 0.99 -11.77 36.87
CA GLU A 365 0.89 -12.71 38.00
C GLU A 365 -0.19 -13.77 37.77
N GLN A 366 -1.38 -13.36 37.28
CA GLN A 366 -2.48 -14.28 36.97
C GLN A 366 -2.09 -15.40 36.00
N TYR A 367 -1.13 -15.13 35.11
CA TYR A 367 -0.65 -16.08 34.11
C TYR A 367 0.77 -16.58 34.36
N GLY A 368 1.27 -16.40 35.59
CA GLY A 368 2.53 -16.97 36.08
C GLY A 368 3.81 -16.33 35.52
N GLY A 369 3.77 -15.05 35.15
CA GLY A 369 4.96 -14.31 34.69
C GLY A 369 5.20 -13.03 35.48
N ASP A 370 6.36 -12.41 35.24
CA ASP A 370 6.74 -11.13 35.84
C ASP A 370 7.67 -10.32 34.90
N THR A 371 8.36 -9.30 35.42
CA THR A 371 9.28 -8.48 34.62
C THR A 371 10.58 -9.17 34.19
N SER A 372 10.88 -10.37 34.71
CA SER A 372 11.99 -11.23 34.26
C SER A 372 11.62 -12.08 33.04
N SER A 373 10.34 -12.16 32.69
CA SER A 373 9.84 -12.94 31.53
C SER A 373 10.60 -12.59 30.25
N THR A 374 10.98 -13.62 29.51
CA THR A 374 11.56 -13.50 28.16
C THR A 374 10.55 -12.89 27.18
N PRO A 375 11.01 -12.35 26.03
CA PRO A 375 10.11 -11.88 24.98
C PRO A 375 9.08 -12.93 24.53
N ALA A 376 9.47 -14.21 24.49
CA ALA A 376 8.59 -15.31 24.11
C ALA A 376 7.49 -15.53 25.16
N GLU A 377 7.85 -15.58 26.43
CA GLU A 377 6.90 -15.74 27.53
C GLU A 377 5.93 -14.55 27.61
N ASN A 378 6.44 -13.32 27.45
CA ASN A 378 5.59 -12.13 27.44
C ASN A 378 4.54 -12.16 26.32
N ILE A 379 4.90 -12.58 25.12
CA ILE A 379 3.94 -12.76 24.02
C ILE A 379 2.95 -13.88 24.36
N ALA A 380 3.43 -15.02 24.85
CA ALA A 380 2.57 -16.15 25.20
C ALA A 380 1.55 -15.82 26.28
N ILE A 381 1.93 -15.01 27.29
CA ILE A 381 1.00 -14.54 28.34
C ILE A 381 -0.07 -13.62 27.72
N GLY A 382 0.31 -12.65 26.89
CA GLY A 382 -0.66 -11.75 26.29
C GLY A 382 -1.62 -12.47 25.35
N VAL A 383 -1.16 -13.51 24.65
CA VAL A 383 -2.03 -14.40 23.87
C VAL A 383 -2.98 -15.23 24.75
N ARG A 384 -2.56 -15.68 25.94
CA ARG A 384 -3.48 -16.28 26.92
C ARG A 384 -4.56 -15.31 27.36
N PHE A 385 -4.20 -14.05 27.61
CA PHE A 385 -5.18 -13.01 27.96
C PHE A 385 -6.16 -12.72 26.81
N ILE A 386 -5.67 -12.63 25.57
CA ILE A 386 -6.52 -12.51 24.37
C ILE A 386 -7.47 -13.70 24.24
N LYS A 387 -6.98 -14.93 24.48
CA LYS A 387 -7.80 -16.14 24.46
C LYS A 387 -8.92 -16.09 25.50
N TRP A 388 -8.61 -15.60 26.71
CA TRP A 388 -9.62 -15.40 27.74
C TRP A 388 -10.68 -14.38 27.30
N LEU A 389 -10.28 -13.25 26.71
CA LEU A 389 -11.22 -12.26 26.16
C LEU A 389 -12.10 -12.84 25.05
N ASP A 390 -11.52 -13.61 24.12
CA ASP A 390 -12.28 -14.28 23.06
C ASP A 390 -13.34 -15.23 23.64
N GLN A 391 -13.01 -16.00 24.68
CA GLN A 391 -13.97 -16.87 25.37
C GLN A 391 -15.12 -16.11 26.02
N GLN A 392 -14.86 -14.94 26.62
CA GLN A 392 -15.92 -14.10 27.20
C GLN A 392 -16.85 -13.56 26.10
N PHE A 393 -16.30 -13.07 24.99
CA PHE A 393 -17.10 -12.48 23.91
C PHE A 393 -17.73 -13.52 22.98
N ALA A 394 -17.23 -14.75 22.90
CA ALA A 394 -17.71 -15.77 21.97
C ALA A 394 -19.21 -16.06 22.12
N LYS A 395 -19.73 -16.00 23.35
CA LYS A 395 -21.14 -16.20 23.66
C LYS A 395 -22.02 -15.02 23.23
N GLN A 396 -21.45 -13.82 23.17
CA GLN A 396 -22.17 -12.57 22.92
C GLN A 396 -22.04 -12.11 21.45
N ILE A 397 -20.94 -12.46 20.78
CA ILE A 397 -20.58 -11.95 19.46
C ILE A 397 -20.12 -13.13 18.57
N PRO A 398 -21.05 -13.86 17.94
CA PRO A 398 -20.71 -15.02 17.12
C PRO A 398 -19.82 -14.70 15.92
N ASN A 399 -19.99 -13.51 15.31
CA ASN A 399 -19.17 -13.05 14.20
C ASN A 399 -17.73 -12.76 14.67
N LYS A 400 -16.76 -13.56 14.22
CA LYS A 400 -15.35 -13.44 14.58
C LYS A 400 -14.72 -12.11 14.15
N SER A 401 -15.07 -11.60 12.97
CA SER A 401 -14.53 -10.34 12.45
C SER A 401 -14.96 -9.14 13.29
N GLU A 402 -16.21 -9.14 13.78
CA GLU A 402 -16.63 -8.13 14.76
C GLU A 402 -15.96 -8.35 16.10
N ARG A 403 -15.95 -9.60 16.60
CA ARG A 403 -15.41 -9.95 17.91
C ARG A 403 -13.95 -9.52 18.11
N ILE A 404 -13.11 -9.60 17.08
CA ILE A 404 -11.73 -9.10 17.11
C ILE A 404 -11.69 -7.65 17.60
N LYS A 405 -12.57 -6.77 17.11
CA LYS A 405 -12.60 -5.35 17.48
C LYS A 405 -12.92 -5.16 18.97
N PHE A 406 -13.84 -5.97 19.49
CA PHE A 406 -14.20 -5.96 20.92
C PHE A 406 -13.05 -6.48 21.79
N ILE A 407 -12.36 -7.54 21.35
CA ILE A 407 -11.18 -8.09 22.05
C ILE A 407 -10.07 -7.04 22.09
N LEU A 408 -9.74 -6.39 20.98
CA LEU A 408 -8.74 -5.32 20.92
C LEU A 408 -9.10 -4.17 21.87
N ALA A 409 -10.36 -3.74 21.88
CA ALA A 409 -10.79 -2.67 22.79
C ALA A 409 -10.71 -3.11 24.26
N ALA A 410 -11.18 -4.32 24.59
CA ALA A 410 -11.14 -4.87 25.93
C ALA A 410 -9.71 -5.12 26.42
N TYR A 411 -8.77 -5.40 25.53
CA TYR A 411 -7.35 -5.51 25.85
C TYR A 411 -6.83 -4.18 26.40
N ASN A 412 -7.28 -3.05 25.85
CA ASN A 412 -6.86 -1.71 26.26
C ASN A 412 -7.61 -1.16 27.48
N VAL A 413 -8.94 -1.37 27.56
CA VAL A 413 -9.80 -0.71 28.58
C VAL A 413 -10.44 -1.67 29.58
N GLY A 414 -10.24 -2.97 29.40
CA GLY A 414 -10.87 -4.00 30.21
C GLY A 414 -12.27 -4.40 29.72
N PHE A 415 -12.61 -5.68 29.95
CA PHE A 415 -13.85 -6.31 29.51
C PHE A 415 -15.12 -5.59 30.04
N GLY A 416 -15.15 -5.20 31.32
CA GLY A 416 -16.33 -4.61 31.95
C GLY A 416 -16.77 -3.27 31.30
N HIS A 417 -15.82 -2.44 30.88
CA HIS A 417 -16.15 -1.19 30.18
C HIS A 417 -16.72 -1.43 28.77
N ILE A 418 -16.34 -2.54 28.12
CA ILE A 418 -16.94 -2.95 26.84
C ILE A 418 -18.37 -3.44 27.06
N GLU A 419 -18.63 -4.22 28.10
CA GLU A 419 -20.00 -4.64 28.42
C GLU A 419 -20.92 -3.45 28.73
N ASP A 420 -20.42 -2.43 29.44
CA ASP A 420 -21.17 -1.18 29.64
C ASP A 420 -21.50 -0.50 28.32
N ALA A 421 -20.53 -0.44 27.39
CA ALA A 421 -20.76 0.13 26.07
C ALA A 421 -21.79 -0.68 25.26
N GLN A 422 -21.80 -2.01 25.40
CA GLN A 422 -22.82 -2.87 24.78
C GLN A 422 -24.21 -2.63 25.38
N ARG A 423 -24.32 -2.50 26.71
CA ARG A 423 -25.59 -2.18 27.40
C ARG A 423 -26.11 -0.81 26.97
N LEU A 424 -25.24 0.20 26.90
CA LEU A 424 -25.57 1.51 26.36
C LEU A 424 -26.02 1.42 24.89
N ALA A 425 -25.25 0.73 24.03
CA ALA A 425 -25.64 0.56 22.63
C ALA A 425 -27.05 -0.02 22.50
N LYS A 426 -27.36 -1.08 23.26
CA LYS A 426 -28.69 -1.68 23.29
C LYS A 426 -29.76 -0.69 23.78
N LYS A 427 -29.53 0.01 24.90
CA LYS A 427 -30.47 1.00 25.47
C LYS A 427 -30.83 2.09 24.47
N TYR A 428 -29.83 2.58 23.74
CA TYR A 428 -29.99 3.69 22.79
C TYR A 428 -30.21 3.20 21.33
N GLY A 429 -30.77 1.99 21.16
CA GLY A 429 -31.28 1.50 19.87
C GLY A 429 -30.20 1.10 18.85
N LYS A 430 -28.97 0.82 19.29
CA LYS A 430 -27.89 0.25 18.46
C LYS A 430 -27.68 -1.23 18.76
N ASN A 431 -27.12 -1.93 17.77
CA ASN A 431 -26.76 -3.34 17.91
C ASN A 431 -25.49 -3.51 18.78
N PRO A 432 -25.55 -4.20 19.94
CA PRO A 432 -24.40 -4.38 20.84
C PRO A 432 -23.33 -5.35 20.32
N THR A 433 -23.60 -6.11 19.25
CA THR A 433 -22.65 -7.06 18.66
C THR A 433 -21.91 -6.48 17.45
N ILE A 434 -22.20 -5.24 17.09
CA ILE A 434 -21.53 -4.50 16.01
C ILE A 434 -20.64 -3.43 16.67
N TRP A 435 -19.40 -3.34 16.21
CA TRP A 435 -18.43 -2.38 16.71
C TRP A 435 -18.68 -0.98 16.12
N ASN A 436 -18.40 -0.83 14.83
CA ASN A 436 -18.34 0.45 14.13
C ASN A 436 -19.67 1.21 14.23
N LYS A 437 -19.64 2.48 14.67
CA LYS A 437 -20.83 3.35 14.83
C LYS A 437 -21.90 2.83 15.80
N HIS A 438 -21.64 1.72 16.48
CA HIS A 438 -22.55 1.02 17.39
C HIS A 438 -21.90 0.99 18.78
N THR A 439 -21.35 -0.14 19.23
CA THR A 439 -20.70 -0.23 20.56
C THR A 439 -19.53 0.75 20.69
N GLU A 440 -18.74 0.93 19.64
CA GLU A 440 -17.64 1.90 19.57
C GLU A 440 -18.11 3.31 19.96
N LYS A 441 -19.25 3.75 19.42
CA LYS A 441 -19.82 5.09 19.67
C LYS A 441 -20.13 5.28 21.15
N TYR A 442 -20.75 4.29 21.81
CA TYR A 442 -21.12 4.42 23.22
C TYR A 442 -19.91 4.27 24.14
N LEU A 443 -18.91 3.47 23.76
CA LEU A 443 -17.64 3.46 24.45
C LEU A 443 -17.00 4.86 24.41
N ALA A 444 -16.90 5.49 23.23
CA ALA A 444 -16.36 6.85 23.08
C ALA A 444 -17.09 7.91 23.93
N LEU A 445 -18.38 7.69 24.22
CA LEU A 445 -19.21 8.57 25.03
C LEU A 445 -19.11 8.30 26.54
N LYS A 446 -18.45 7.23 27.00
CA LYS A 446 -18.28 6.88 28.43
C LYS A 446 -17.35 7.83 29.22
N SER A 447 -16.85 8.90 28.60
CA SER A 447 -16.22 10.02 29.31
C SER A 447 -17.22 11.12 29.69
N ASN A 448 -18.43 11.11 29.11
CA ASN A 448 -19.48 12.09 29.35
C ASN A 448 -20.38 11.61 30.52
N PRO A 449 -20.64 12.46 31.55
CA PRO A 449 -21.49 12.14 32.70
C PRO A 449 -22.85 11.55 32.36
N LYS A 450 -23.48 12.02 31.28
CA LYS A 450 -24.77 11.48 30.83
C LYS A 450 -24.72 9.97 30.58
N PHE A 451 -23.60 9.46 30.08
CA PHE A 451 -23.47 8.06 29.69
C PHE A 451 -22.80 7.22 30.77
N TYR A 452 -21.76 7.73 31.47
CA TYR A 452 -21.10 6.91 32.48
C TYR A 452 -21.89 6.79 33.79
N ARG A 453 -22.87 7.67 34.03
CA ARG A 453 -23.81 7.59 35.16
C ARG A 453 -25.16 6.96 34.78
N ASP A 454 -25.28 6.45 33.55
CA ASP A 454 -26.50 5.78 33.10
C ASP A 454 -26.75 4.52 33.94
N GLU A 455 -28.00 4.22 34.27
CA GLU A 455 -28.40 3.09 35.11
C GLU A 455 -27.91 1.71 34.62
N VAL A 456 -27.67 1.58 33.30
CA VAL A 456 -27.18 0.30 32.73
C VAL A 456 -25.66 0.15 32.83
N VAL A 457 -24.95 1.18 33.29
CA VAL A 457 -23.49 1.21 33.41
C VAL A 457 -23.07 0.78 34.82
N LYS A 458 -22.20 -0.24 34.89
CA LYS A 458 -21.72 -0.85 36.13
C LYS A 458 -20.31 -0.43 36.52
N TYR A 459 -19.45 -0.16 35.54
CA TYR A 459 -18.02 0.15 35.76
C TYR A 459 -17.70 1.65 35.65
N GLY A 460 -18.73 2.49 35.49
CA GLY A 460 -18.61 3.94 35.53
C GLY A 460 -17.74 4.52 34.41
N TYR A 461 -17.05 5.63 34.74
CA TYR A 461 -16.26 6.44 33.82
C TYR A 461 -15.13 5.65 33.16
N CYS A 462 -14.92 5.87 31.86
CA CYS A 462 -13.65 5.56 31.22
C CYS A 462 -13.34 6.55 30.09
N ARG A 463 -12.06 6.64 29.72
CA ARG A 463 -11.60 7.42 28.57
C ARG A 463 -11.85 6.67 27.26
N GLY A 464 -13.10 6.36 26.97
CA GLY A 464 -13.46 5.43 25.90
C GLY A 464 -13.15 5.87 24.47
N ARG A 465 -12.66 7.10 24.23
CA ARG A 465 -12.06 7.47 22.93
C ARG A 465 -10.68 6.84 22.71
N ILE A 466 -9.92 6.57 23.77
CA ILE A 466 -8.57 5.98 23.65
C ILE A 466 -8.66 4.55 23.07
N PRO A 467 -9.53 3.66 23.57
CA PRO A 467 -9.68 2.31 23.02
C PRO A 467 -10.23 2.29 21.59
N THR A 468 -11.08 3.25 21.21
CA THR A 468 -11.60 3.30 19.83
C THR A 468 -10.50 3.67 18.83
N ILE A 469 -9.64 4.63 19.19
CA ILE A 469 -8.44 4.97 18.41
C ILE A 469 -7.48 3.78 18.36
N TYR A 470 -7.23 3.15 19.52
CA TYR A 470 -6.39 1.96 19.63
C TYR A 470 -6.82 0.83 18.68
N VAL A 471 -8.12 0.53 18.60
CA VAL A 471 -8.66 -0.46 17.66
C VAL A 471 -8.43 -0.04 16.21
N SER A 472 -8.73 1.22 15.85
CA SER A 472 -8.51 1.71 14.48
C SER A 472 -7.06 1.62 14.07
N GLU A 473 -6.13 2.12 14.90
CA GLU A 473 -4.70 2.11 14.61
C GLU A 473 -4.14 0.69 14.41
N ILE A 474 -4.60 -0.28 15.20
CA ILE A 474 -4.18 -1.69 15.05
C ILE A 474 -4.68 -2.26 13.72
N LEU A 475 -5.94 -2.02 13.38
CA LEU A 475 -6.53 -2.54 12.14
C LEU A 475 -5.93 -1.85 10.91
N ASP A 476 -5.77 -0.54 10.93
CA ASP A 476 -5.16 0.21 9.84
C ASP A 476 -3.71 -0.25 9.58
N ARG A 477 -2.93 -0.46 10.65
CA ARG A 477 -1.57 -1.02 10.51
C ARG A 477 -1.56 -2.48 10.07
N TYR A 478 -2.52 -3.27 10.51
CA TYR A 478 -2.68 -4.65 10.03
C TYR A 478 -2.94 -4.66 8.51
N GLU A 479 -3.78 -3.77 7.98
CA GLU A 479 -4.01 -3.62 6.54
C GLU A 479 -2.74 -3.25 5.76
N HIS A 480 -1.80 -2.53 6.38
CA HIS A 480 -0.49 -2.29 5.79
C HIS A 480 0.39 -3.55 5.80
N TYR A 481 0.41 -4.28 6.91
CA TYR A 481 1.20 -5.51 7.03
C TYR A 481 0.77 -6.60 6.06
N ILE A 482 -0.54 -6.75 5.81
CA ILE A 482 -1.03 -7.78 4.88
C ILE A 482 -0.58 -7.54 3.44
N LYS A 483 -0.40 -6.27 3.04
CA LYS A 483 0.02 -5.87 1.70
C LYS A 483 1.52 -6.09 1.48
N LEU A 484 2.30 -5.99 2.55
CA LEU A 484 3.76 -6.01 2.51
C LEU A 484 4.36 -7.38 2.72
N VAL A 485 3.73 -8.18 3.59
CA VAL A 485 4.25 -9.48 3.99
C VAL A 485 3.21 -10.54 3.64
N LYS A 486 3.55 -11.39 2.67
CA LYS A 486 2.73 -12.56 2.33
C LYS A 486 2.66 -13.52 3.52
N LYS A 487 1.50 -14.19 3.65
CA LYS A 487 1.11 -14.95 4.84
C LYS A 487 2.13 -15.99 5.26
#